data_AF-A0A2C2UW34-F1
#
_entry.id   AF-A0A2C2UW34-F1
#
_cell.length_a   1.000
_cell.length_b   1.000
_cell.length_c   1.000
_cell.angle_alpha   90.00
_cell.angle_beta   90.00
_cell.angle_gamma   90.00
#
_symmetry.space_group_name_H-M   'P 1'
#
loop_
_entity.id
_entity.type
_entity.pdbx_description
1 polymer ?
#
loop_
_entity_poly.entity_id
_entity_poly.type
_entity_poly.pdbx_seq_one_letter_code
_entity_poly.pdbx_strand_id
1 'polypeptide(L)'
;MSVYDILEDWGITNYRVIDKKSIEEITLGASILATGGGGDPEIGLLWAYKVLDEGKDIVMIDPLDIPDDILVASPACLGAALVLTEKPPNEDVLNKAVSTLEAYMGKKLQATIPLECGGVNSIVAYAVAAELGLPVIDVDGMNRAFPELQMTSWATQGVHASPTVSTDDRMNTTVIDTQDDDLMAESIARKVAMSYGGISWVATYAMSGADVKRTSILNSQSIAWDVGKAVMEARKSHNDPVEQILTSIKNTRNIQGHRVFNGKIVDIQREFGGEMNKGFSLGKVIMEGIGDCKGQRAELDFQNEWLNLRVDNELKCVTPDLIAILDIETGEPIRTDIMKYGYRGSIILIPAHERMRTEKGLETFGPRYFGYDFDYVPVEKLMAKQGVK
;
A
#
# COMPACT_ATOMS: atom_id res chain seq x y z
N MET A 1 0.46 -1.76 -29.22
CA MET A 1 -0.80 -1.02 -29.00
C MET A 1 -0.43 0.08 -28.04
N SER A 2 -0.76 1.33 -28.40
CA SER A 2 -0.55 2.46 -27.51
C SER A 2 -1.66 2.47 -26.45
N VAL A 3 -1.37 3.05 -25.28
CA VAL A 3 -2.41 3.29 -24.26
C VAL A 3 -3.57 4.11 -24.82
N TYR A 4 -3.30 5.04 -25.75
CA TYR A 4 -4.33 5.86 -26.37
C TYR A 4 -5.27 5.07 -27.29
N ASP A 5 -4.82 3.96 -27.89
CA ASP A 5 -5.69 3.10 -28.69
C ASP A 5 -6.78 2.48 -27.78
N ILE A 6 -6.40 2.06 -26.56
CA ILE A 6 -7.33 1.52 -25.56
C ILE A 6 -8.32 2.60 -25.10
N LEU A 7 -7.84 3.82 -24.87
CA LEU A 7 -8.70 4.93 -24.45
C LEU A 7 -9.69 5.33 -25.54
N GLU A 8 -9.26 5.33 -26.81
CA GLU A 8 -10.15 5.56 -27.96
C GLU A 8 -11.21 4.47 -28.07
N ASP A 9 -10.82 3.20 -27.95
CA ASP A 9 -11.75 2.05 -27.96
C ASP A 9 -12.77 2.13 -26.82
N TRP A 10 -12.38 2.65 -25.65
CA TRP A 10 -13.27 2.86 -24.51
C TRP A 10 -14.08 4.16 -24.60
N GLY A 11 -13.76 5.07 -25.53
CA GLY A 11 -14.37 6.39 -25.63
C GLY A 11 -14.01 7.33 -24.46
N ILE A 12 -12.88 7.10 -23.79
CA ILE A 12 -12.43 7.90 -22.64
C ILE A 12 -11.58 9.07 -23.13
N THR A 13 -12.06 10.29 -22.91
CA THR A 13 -11.32 11.53 -23.21
C THR A 13 -10.76 12.23 -21.98
N ASN A 14 -11.19 11.80 -20.79
CA ASN A 14 -10.74 12.37 -19.52
C ASN A 14 -9.77 11.41 -18.83
N TYR A 15 -8.48 11.74 -18.87
CA TYR A 15 -7.42 10.96 -18.27
C TYR A 15 -6.31 11.88 -17.77
N ARG A 16 -5.45 11.36 -16.89
CA ARG A 16 -4.30 12.10 -16.36
C ARG A 16 -3.01 11.46 -16.85
N VAL A 17 -2.19 12.24 -17.55
CA VAL A 17 -0.82 11.83 -17.89
C VAL A 17 0.05 12.04 -16.66
N ILE A 18 0.79 11.00 -16.27
CA ILE A 18 1.62 11.00 -15.07
C ILE A 18 3.07 11.26 -15.48
N ASP A 19 3.58 12.45 -15.18
CA ASP A 19 4.98 12.80 -15.39
C ASP A 19 5.86 12.41 -14.20
N LYS A 20 7.17 12.67 -14.30
CA LYS A 20 8.14 12.34 -13.23
C LYS A 20 7.77 12.98 -11.89
N LYS A 21 7.34 14.23 -11.91
CA LYS A 21 6.96 14.94 -10.69
C LYS A 21 5.71 14.32 -10.08
N SER A 22 4.72 14.00 -10.91
CA SER A 22 3.47 13.38 -10.49
C SER A 22 3.71 12.01 -9.85
N ILE A 23 4.57 11.17 -10.46
CA ILE A 23 4.86 9.86 -9.88
C ILE A 23 5.68 9.98 -8.58
N GLU A 24 6.56 10.97 -8.45
CA GLU A 24 7.28 11.27 -7.20
C GLU A 24 6.31 11.65 -6.07
N GLU A 25 5.33 12.51 -6.38
CA GLU A 25 4.28 12.92 -5.44
C GLU A 25 3.38 11.74 -5.06
N ILE A 26 2.93 10.93 -6.03
CA ILE A 26 2.15 9.70 -5.76
C ILE A 26 2.94 8.75 -4.86
N THR A 27 4.23 8.53 -5.15
CA THR A 27 5.11 7.65 -4.39
C THR A 27 5.23 8.08 -2.93
N LEU A 28 5.46 9.37 -2.68
CA LEU A 28 5.57 9.91 -1.32
C LEU A 28 4.26 9.74 -0.55
N GLY A 29 3.13 10.12 -1.16
CA GLY A 29 1.83 10.00 -0.52
C GLY A 29 1.41 8.56 -0.26
N ALA A 30 1.65 7.65 -1.21
CA ALA A 30 1.40 6.23 -1.04
C ALA A 30 2.24 5.67 0.13
N SER A 31 3.52 6.06 0.21
CA SER A 31 4.42 5.65 1.30
C SER A 31 3.96 6.15 2.67
N ILE A 32 3.38 7.35 2.74
CA ILE A 32 2.79 7.90 3.98
C ILE A 32 1.55 7.09 4.40
N LEU A 33 0.70 6.71 3.44
CA LEU A 33 -0.52 5.94 3.70
C LEU A 33 -0.24 4.45 3.94
N ALA A 34 0.95 3.94 3.57
CA ALA A 34 1.35 2.53 3.68
C ALA A 34 1.53 2.01 5.11
N THR A 35 1.28 2.82 6.14
CA THR A 35 1.39 2.39 7.55
C THR A 35 2.73 1.75 7.91
N GLY A 36 3.81 2.30 7.36
CA GLY A 36 5.17 1.84 7.60
C GLY A 36 5.60 0.59 6.81
N GLY A 37 4.73 0.04 5.97
CA GLY A 37 5.04 -1.07 5.07
C GLY A 37 4.97 -0.70 3.59
N GLY A 38 4.48 -1.63 2.76
CA GLY A 38 4.29 -1.42 1.32
C GLY A 38 5.57 -1.41 0.46
N GLY A 39 6.71 -1.83 1.04
CA GLY A 39 8.00 -1.97 0.36
C GLY A 39 8.73 -0.67 0.08
N ASP A 40 9.96 -0.78 -0.44
CA ASP A 40 10.82 0.38 -0.71
C ASP A 40 10.29 1.19 -1.92
N PRO A 41 9.88 2.46 -1.72
CA PRO A 41 9.40 3.30 -2.81
C PRO A 41 10.41 3.56 -3.92
N GLU A 42 11.72 3.57 -3.62
CA GLU A 42 12.74 3.96 -4.60
C GLU A 42 12.78 3.00 -5.79
N ILE A 43 12.54 1.71 -5.56
CA ILE A 43 12.60 0.68 -6.61
C ILE A 43 11.53 0.90 -7.66
N GLY A 44 10.28 1.11 -7.23
CA GLY A 44 9.18 1.40 -8.13
C GLY A 44 9.38 2.74 -8.84
N LEU A 45 9.79 3.77 -8.09
CA LEU A 45 9.99 5.12 -8.63
C LEU A 45 11.09 5.18 -9.70
N LEU A 46 12.23 4.52 -9.48
CA LEU A 46 13.31 4.47 -10.46
C LEU A 46 12.88 3.75 -11.74
N TRP A 47 12.06 2.70 -11.63
CA TRP A 47 11.51 2.03 -12.80
C TRP A 47 10.51 2.93 -13.54
N ALA A 48 9.61 3.61 -12.83
CA ALA A 48 8.72 4.59 -13.45
C ALA A 48 9.49 5.72 -14.17
N TYR A 49 10.61 6.19 -13.60
CA TYR A 49 11.49 7.14 -14.28
C TYR A 49 12.14 6.57 -15.53
N LYS A 50 12.62 5.32 -15.48
CA LYS A 50 13.19 4.62 -16.64
C LYS A 50 12.20 4.57 -17.80
N VAL A 51 10.96 4.13 -17.58
CA VAL A 51 9.97 4.02 -18.67
C VAL A 51 9.61 5.39 -19.26
N LEU A 52 9.53 6.43 -18.41
CA LEU A 52 9.32 7.81 -18.88
C LEU A 52 10.51 8.34 -19.69
N ASP A 53 11.75 8.03 -19.27
CA ASP A 53 12.96 8.41 -20.01
C ASP A 53 13.10 7.68 -21.36
N GLU A 54 12.51 6.49 -21.47
CA GLU A 54 12.38 5.74 -22.73
C GLU A 54 11.28 6.30 -23.65
N GLY A 55 10.56 7.34 -23.22
CA GLY A 55 9.50 7.98 -23.98
C GLY A 55 8.17 7.23 -23.97
N LYS A 56 7.95 6.33 -23.01
CA LYS A 56 6.66 5.68 -22.77
C LYS A 56 5.77 6.60 -21.95
N ASP A 57 4.47 6.52 -22.18
CA ASP A 57 3.47 7.29 -21.42
C ASP A 57 2.90 6.46 -20.27
N ILE A 58 2.78 7.09 -19.11
CA ILE A 58 1.99 6.57 -17.99
C ILE A 58 0.67 7.36 -17.95
N VAL A 59 -0.45 6.65 -18.08
CA VAL A 59 -1.78 7.27 -18.08
C VAL A 59 -2.65 6.65 -16.99
N MET A 60 -3.20 7.52 -16.14
CA MET A 60 -4.13 7.16 -15.07
C MET A 60 -5.56 7.54 -15.45
N ILE A 61 -6.50 6.63 -15.21
CA ILE A 61 -7.92 6.80 -15.56
C ILE A 61 -8.81 6.73 -14.33
N ASP A 62 -9.94 7.44 -14.41
CA ASP A 62 -10.99 7.36 -13.38
C ASP A 62 -11.64 5.96 -13.40
N PRO A 63 -11.81 5.31 -12.24
CA PRO A 63 -12.42 3.98 -12.18
C PRO A 63 -13.86 3.93 -12.68
N LEU A 64 -14.60 5.03 -12.69
CA LEU A 64 -15.99 5.04 -13.13
C LEU A 64 -16.12 5.10 -14.66
N ASP A 65 -15.07 5.53 -15.36
CA ASP A 65 -15.06 5.68 -16.82
C ASP A 65 -14.73 4.37 -17.56
N ILE A 66 -14.21 3.35 -16.87
CA ILE A 66 -13.79 2.07 -17.50
C ILE A 66 -15.00 1.24 -17.96
N PRO A 67 -14.89 0.41 -19.02
CA PRO A 67 -15.95 -0.54 -19.38
C PRO A 67 -16.05 -1.67 -18.35
N ASP A 68 -17.25 -2.24 -18.20
CA ASP A 68 -17.54 -3.24 -17.16
C ASP A 68 -16.90 -4.61 -17.44
N ASP A 69 -16.70 -4.95 -18.71
CA ASP A 69 -16.29 -6.28 -19.18
C ASP A 69 -14.79 -6.40 -19.47
N ILE A 70 -13.98 -5.39 -19.14
CA ILE A 70 -12.52 -5.46 -19.31
C ILE A 70 -11.89 -6.45 -18.35
N LEU A 71 -10.68 -6.93 -18.65
CA LEU A 71 -9.86 -7.66 -17.68
C LEU A 71 -8.77 -6.75 -17.12
N VAL A 72 -8.70 -6.68 -15.80
CA VAL A 72 -7.64 -5.98 -15.06
C VAL A 72 -6.93 -6.96 -14.12
N ALA A 73 -5.76 -6.59 -13.64
CA ALA A 73 -4.97 -7.36 -12.70
C ALA A 73 -3.99 -6.43 -11.98
N SER A 74 -3.48 -6.87 -10.84
CA SER A 74 -2.53 -6.13 -10.03
C SER A 74 -1.12 -6.72 -10.15
N PRO A 75 -0.18 -6.01 -10.78
CA PRO A 75 1.24 -6.28 -10.65
C PRO A 75 1.74 -5.83 -9.27
N ALA A 76 2.40 -6.70 -8.53
CA ALA A 76 2.91 -6.39 -7.19
C ALA A 76 4.17 -7.19 -6.86
N CYS A 77 4.81 -6.86 -5.74
CA CYS A 77 5.84 -7.67 -5.11
C CYS A 77 5.28 -8.33 -3.85
N LEU A 78 5.56 -9.63 -3.68
CA LEU A 78 5.26 -10.39 -2.48
C LEU A 78 6.55 -10.92 -1.87
N GLY A 79 6.69 -10.82 -0.55
CA GLY A 79 7.80 -11.42 0.19
C GLY A 79 8.45 -10.47 1.18
N ALA A 80 9.72 -10.71 1.49
CA ALA A 80 10.45 -9.93 2.48
C ALA A 80 10.88 -8.56 1.94
N ALA A 81 10.40 -7.48 2.57
CA ALA A 81 10.75 -6.11 2.18
C ALA A 81 12.27 -5.84 2.16
N LEU A 82 13.04 -6.46 3.05
CA LEU A 82 14.50 -6.31 3.07
C LEU A 82 15.14 -6.91 1.81
N VAL A 83 14.70 -8.09 1.39
CA VAL A 83 15.23 -8.78 0.21
C VAL A 83 14.90 -8.02 -1.06
N LEU A 84 13.76 -7.32 -1.11
CA LEU A 84 13.41 -6.46 -2.23
C LEU A 84 14.50 -5.41 -2.54
N THR A 85 15.16 -4.85 -1.51
CA THR A 85 16.27 -3.89 -1.70
C THR A 85 17.53 -4.53 -2.31
N GLU A 86 17.69 -5.84 -2.17
CA GLU A 86 18.82 -6.59 -2.70
C GLU A 86 18.52 -7.25 -4.07
N LYS A 87 17.23 -7.49 -4.37
CA LYS A 87 16.73 -8.15 -5.59
C LYS A 87 15.69 -7.27 -6.31
N PRO A 88 16.08 -6.11 -6.87
CA PRO A 88 15.16 -5.27 -7.65
C PRO A 88 14.65 -6.02 -8.90
N PRO A 89 13.47 -5.67 -9.44
CA PRO A 89 12.94 -6.29 -10.63
C PRO A 89 13.79 -5.91 -11.86
N ASN A 90 13.73 -6.75 -12.89
CA ASN A 90 13.86 -6.28 -14.26
C ASN A 90 12.47 -6.21 -14.91
N GLU A 91 12.33 -5.48 -16.01
CA GLU A 91 11.04 -5.34 -16.70
C GLU A 91 10.43 -6.68 -17.14
N ASP A 92 11.28 -7.65 -17.48
CA ASP A 92 10.85 -8.96 -17.96
C ASP A 92 10.10 -9.77 -16.90
N VAL A 93 10.39 -9.61 -15.59
CA VAL A 93 9.77 -10.45 -14.55
C VAL A 93 8.25 -10.24 -14.48
N LEU A 94 7.80 -8.99 -14.35
CA LEU A 94 6.36 -8.70 -14.26
C LEU A 94 5.68 -8.84 -15.62
N ASN A 95 6.35 -8.53 -16.73
CA ASN A 95 5.84 -8.82 -18.07
C ASN A 95 5.60 -10.32 -18.27
N LYS A 96 6.49 -11.17 -17.73
CA LYS A 96 6.33 -12.63 -17.72
C LYS A 96 5.18 -13.08 -16.82
N ALA A 97 5.02 -12.48 -15.64
CA ALA A 97 3.89 -12.78 -14.75
C ALA A 97 2.54 -12.43 -15.42
N VAL A 98 2.43 -11.22 -15.98
CA VAL A 98 1.23 -10.75 -16.68
C VAL A 98 0.93 -11.62 -17.90
N SER A 99 1.90 -11.86 -18.80
CA SER A 99 1.66 -12.68 -19.99
C SER A 99 1.29 -14.13 -19.66
N THR A 100 1.80 -14.68 -18.56
CA THR A 100 1.40 -16.01 -18.09
C THR A 100 -0.02 -16.00 -17.51
N LEU A 101 -0.40 -14.93 -16.79
CA LEU A 101 -1.78 -14.74 -16.31
C LEU A 101 -2.74 -14.63 -17.49
N GLU A 102 -2.42 -13.84 -18.51
CA GLU A 102 -3.23 -13.71 -19.73
C GLU A 102 -3.42 -15.07 -20.43
N ALA A 103 -2.33 -15.86 -20.54
CA ALA A 103 -2.38 -17.18 -21.15
C ALA A 103 -3.23 -18.16 -20.33
N TYR A 104 -3.17 -18.09 -18.99
CA TYR A 104 -3.98 -18.89 -18.09
C TYR A 104 -5.46 -18.53 -18.17
N MET A 105 -5.77 -17.23 -18.18
CA MET A 105 -7.13 -16.69 -18.26
C MET A 105 -7.74 -16.77 -19.67
N GLY A 106 -6.92 -17.00 -20.70
CA GLY A 106 -7.35 -16.96 -22.10
C GLY A 106 -7.81 -15.58 -22.58
N LYS A 107 -7.44 -14.51 -21.86
CA LYS A 107 -7.87 -13.13 -22.14
C LYS A 107 -6.73 -12.14 -21.87
N LYS A 108 -6.62 -11.13 -22.72
CA LYS A 108 -5.62 -10.08 -22.60
C LYS A 108 -5.97 -9.10 -21.49
N LEU A 109 -4.94 -8.66 -20.78
CA LEU A 109 -5.04 -7.60 -19.80
C LEU A 109 -5.24 -6.26 -20.51
N GLN A 110 -6.15 -5.43 -20.00
CA GLN A 110 -6.48 -4.14 -20.63
C GLN A 110 -6.17 -2.94 -19.73
N ALA A 111 -5.93 -3.14 -18.44
CA ALA A 111 -5.42 -2.13 -17.51
C ALA A 111 -4.71 -2.81 -16.33
N THR A 112 -3.82 -2.06 -15.66
CA THR A 112 -3.28 -2.46 -14.36
C THR A 112 -4.00 -1.72 -13.23
N ILE A 113 -3.99 -2.32 -12.04
CA ILE A 113 -4.46 -1.69 -10.81
C ILE A 113 -3.40 -1.84 -9.71
N PRO A 114 -3.07 -0.78 -8.96
CA PRO A 114 -2.30 -0.90 -7.73
C PRO A 114 -2.96 -1.84 -6.72
N LEU A 115 -2.18 -2.69 -6.04
CA LEU A 115 -2.70 -3.59 -5.01
C LEU A 115 -3.13 -2.81 -3.76
N GLU A 116 -2.33 -1.81 -3.41
CA GLU A 116 -2.40 -1.09 -2.14
C GLU A 116 -1.82 0.32 -2.28
N CYS A 117 -2.00 1.18 -1.26
CA CYS A 117 -1.19 2.38 -1.10
C CYS A 117 0.13 1.97 -0.44
N GLY A 118 1.04 1.40 -1.22
CA GLY A 118 2.37 0.97 -0.78
C GLY A 118 3.49 1.66 -1.56
N GLY A 119 4.67 1.82 -0.96
CA GLY A 119 5.82 2.44 -1.62
C GLY A 119 6.16 1.79 -2.96
N VAL A 120 6.45 0.48 -2.97
CA VAL A 120 6.74 -0.27 -4.22
C VAL A 120 5.45 -0.70 -4.93
N ASN A 121 4.48 -1.22 -4.17
CA ASN A 121 3.31 -1.90 -4.73
C ASN A 121 2.31 -0.96 -5.41
N SER A 122 2.34 0.35 -5.11
CA SER A 122 1.61 1.31 -5.93
C SER A 122 2.30 1.51 -7.27
N ILE A 123 3.61 1.79 -7.22
CA ILE A 123 4.34 2.39 -8.34
C ILE A 123 4.70 1.36 -9.42
N VAL A 124 4.92 0.10 -9.05
CA VAL A 124 5.19 -0.96 -10.04
C VAL A 124 4.01 -1.20 -10.97
N ALA A 125 2.77 -0.98 -10.52
CA ALA A 125 1.60 -1.05 -11.40
C ALA A 125 1.64 0.03 -12.50
N TYR A 126 2.18 1.22 -12.20
CA TYR A 126 2.40 2.29 -13.18
C TYR A 126 3.52 1.97 -14.16
N ALA A 127 4.65 1.45 -13.66
CA ALA A 127 5.75 1.06 -14.52
C ALA A 127 5.34 -0.06 -15.50
N VAL A 128 4.68 -1.11 -15.00
CA VAL A 128 4.18 -2.23 -15.83
C VAL A 128 3.13 -1.77 -16.83
N ALA A 129 2.23 -0.85 -16.45
CA ALA A 129 1.28 -0.25 -17.38
C ALA A 129 2.00 0.40 -18.57
N ALA A 130 3.01 1.23 -18.33
CA ALA A 130 3.80 1.85 -19.39
C ALA A 130 4.57 0.83 -20.24
N GLU A 131 5.16 -0.20 -19.63
CA GLU A 131 5.85 -1.29 -20.36
C GLU A 131 4.92 -2.00 -21.34
N LEU A 132 3.66 -2.23 -20.93
CA LEU A 132 2.67 -2.97 -21.71
C LEU A 132 1.80 -2.08 -22.61
N GLY A 133 1.94 -0.76 -22.52
CA GLY A 133 1.06 0.19 -23.22
C GLY A 133 -0.39 0.16 -22.71
N LEU A 134 -0.59 -0.09 -21.42
CA LEU A 134 -1.87 -0.14 -20.74
C LEU A 134 -2.08 1.11 -19.85
N PRO A 135 -3.33 1.51 -19.56
CA PRO A 135 -3.62 2.50 -18.53
C PRO A 135 -3.57 1.88 -17.13
N VAL A 136 -3.39 2.74 -16.12
CA VAL A 136 -3.54 2.43 -14.69
C VAL A 136 -4.88 2.97 -14.21
N ILE A 137 -5.67 2.18 -13.48
CA ILE A 137 -6.92 2.66 -12.88
C ILE A 137 -6.64 3.24 -11.50
N ASP A 138 -7.20 4.41 -11.20
CA ASP A 138 -7.08 5.11 -9.91
C ASP A 138 -7.89 4.42 -8.80
N VAL A 139 -7.39 3.27 -8.35
CA VAL A 139 -7.94 2.43 -7.29
C VAL A 139 -6.83 1.71 -6.53
N ASP A 140 -7.19 1.11 -5.40
CA ASP A 140 -6.48 -0.03 -4.83
C ASP A 140 -7.42 -0.90 -3.98
N GLY A 141 -6.87 -1.94 -3.36
CA GLY A 141 -7.60 -2.85 -2.50
C GLY A 141 -7.76 -2.40 -1.04
N MET A 142 -7.05 -1.40 -0.53
CA MET A 142 -6.96 -1.16 0.93
C MET A 142 -6.71 0.29 1.41
N ASN A 143 -6.23 1.21 0.56
CA ASN A 143 -5.86 2.62 0.83
C ASN A 143 -4.92 2.80 2.04
N ARG A 144 -4.20 1.72 2.33
CA ARG A 144 -3.07 1.55 3.25
C ARG A 144 -2.23 0.38 2.73
N ALA A 145 -1.34 -0.18 3.53
CA ALA A 145 -0.73 -1.49 3.25
C ALA A 145 -1.14 -2.53 4.30
N PHE A 146 -1.08 -3.80 3.92
CA PHE A 146 -1.28 -4.97 4.78
C PHE A 146 -0.38 -6.14 4.34
N PRO A 147 -0.05 -7.07 5.26
CA PRO A 147 1.00 -8.05 5.02
C PRO A 147 0.62 -9.24 4.12
N GLU A 148 -0.67 -9.51 3.93
CA GLU A 148 -1.17 -10.77 3.35
C GLU A 148 -2.15 -10.52 2.19
N LEU A 149 -2.12 -11.38 1.15
CA LEU A 149 -2.88 -11.17 -0.09
C LEU A 149 -4.38 -10.99 0.14
N GLN A 150 -5.00 -11.73 1.06
CA GLN A 150 -6.44 -11.65 1.33
C GLN A 150 -6.87 -10.36 2.04
N MET A 151 -5.94 -9.52 2.51
CA MET A 151 -6.25 -8.33 3.30
C MET A 151 -6.67 -7.14 2.44
N THR A 152 -7.62 -7.37 1.52
CA THR A 152 -8.15 -6.38 0.60
C THR A 152 -9.67 -6.25 0.74
N SER A 153 -10.19 -5.08 0.36
CA SER A 153 -11.61 -4.86 0.09
C SER A 153 -12.14 -5.77 -1.02
N TRP A 154 -11.27 -6.23 -1.93
CA TRP A 154 -11.61 -7.18 -2.99
C TRP A 154 -12.00 -8.55 -2.43
N ALA A 155 -11.12 -9.19 -1.65
CA ALA A 155 -11.35 -10.50 -1.05
C ALA A 155 -12.54 -10.49 -0.09
N THR A 156 -12.65 -9.42 0.72
CA THR A 156 -13.80 -9.27 1.61
C THR A 156 -15.12 -9.11 0.84
N GLN A 157 -15.10 -8.64 -0.40
CA GLN A 157 -16.26 -8.50 -1.28
C GLN A 157 -16.37 -9.58 -2.37
N GLY A 158 -15.66 -10.69 -2.22
CA GLY A 158 -15.80 -11.90 -3.04
C GLY A 158 -15.03 -11.88 -4.37
N VAL A 159 -14.03 -11.00 -4.50
CA VAL A 159 -13.06 -11.04 -5.59
C VAL A 159 -11.76 -11.59 -5.03
N HIS A 160 -11.31 -12.71 -5.55
CA HIS A 160 -10.23 -13.49 -4.95
C HIS A 160 -8.87 -13.17 -5.57
N ALA A 161 -7.79 -13.41 -4.82
CA ALA A 161 -6.42 -13.24 -5.32
C ALA A 161 -6.08 -14.24 -6.44
N SER A 162 -6.76 -15.38 -6.46
CA SER A 162 -6.58 -16.44 -7.44
C SER A 162 -7.25 -16.12 -8.79
N PRO A 163 -6.62 -16.47 -9.93
CA PRO A 163 -5.27 -17.01 -10.00
C PRO A 163 -4.21 -15.92 -9.75
N THR A 164 -3.20 -16.26 -8.95
CA THR A 164 -1.99 -15.46 -8.77
C THR A 164 -0.85 -16.12 -9.53
N VAL A 165 -0.23 -15.39 -10.45
CA VAL A 165 1.01 -15.81 -11.09
C VAL A 165 2.18 -15.21 -10.34
N SER A 166 3.15 -16.04 -9.98
CA SER A 166 4.37 -15.67 -9.25
C SER A 166 5.60 -15.99 -10.09
N THR A 167 6.50 -15.02 -10.24
CA THR A 167 7.73 -15.12 -11.06
C THR A 167 8.96 -14.59 -10.30
N ASP A 168 10.11 -15.24 -10.45
CA ASP A 168 11.40 -14.77 -9.93
C ASP A 168 12.30 -14.11 -11.00
N ASP A 169 13.44 -13.57 -10.56
CA ASP A 169 14.48 -12.95 -11.39
C ASP A 169 15.13 -13.92 -12.41
N ARG A 170 14.85 -15.23 -12.30
CA ARG A 170 15.29 -16.28 -13.23
C ARG A 170 14.17 -16.78 -14.13
N MET A 171 13.02 -16.11 -14.13
CA MET A 171 11.83 -16.45 -14.90
C MET A 171 11.18 -17.80 -14.53
N ASN A 172 11.54 -18.38 -13.38
CA ASN A 172 10.76 -19.48 -12.83
C ASN A 172 9.37 -18.94 -12.52
N THR A 173 8.33 -19.61 -13.03
CA THR A 173 6.95 -19.12 -12.94
C THR A 173 6.06 -20.19 -12.31
N THR A 174 5.24 -19.79 -11.33
CA THR A 174 4.22 -20.63 -10.69
C THR A 174 2.86 -19.99 -10.85
N VAL A 175 1.87 -20.75 -11.32
CA VAL A 175 0.46 -20.33 -11.28
C VAL A 175 -0.19 -20.93 -10.04
N ILE A 176 -0.77 -20.07 -9.22
CA ILE A 176 -1.45 -20.44 -7.98
C ILE A 176 -2.93 -20.17 -8.21
N ASP A 177 -3.72 -21.23 -8.31
CA ASP A 177 -5.18 -21.14 -8.42
C ASP A 177 -5.80 -21.99 -7.32
N THR A 178 -6.30 -21.31 -6.30
CA THR A 178 -6.98 -21.91 -5.15
C THR A 178 -8.47 -21.57 -5.12
N GLN A 179 -9.02 -21.11 -6.25
CA GLN A 179 -10.41 -20.63 -6.34
C GLN A 179 -10.69 -19.54 -5.29
N ASP A 180 -11.61 -19.77 -4.36
CA ASP A 180 -12.05 -18.83 -3.33
C ASP A 180 -11.27 -18.92 -2.00
N ASP A 181 -10.29 -19.84 -1.90
CA ASP A 181 -9.44 -19.98 -0.71
C ASP A 181 -8.24 -19.03 -0.77
N ASP A 182 -8.47 -17.77 -0.43
CA ASP A 182 -7.45 -16.71 -0.42
C ASP A 182 -6.34 -16.97 0.62
N LEU A 183 -6.64 -17.64 1.73
CA LEU A 183 -5.63 -18.00 2.74
C LEU A 183 -4.68 -19.08 2.24
N MET A 184 -5.19 -20.06 1.47
CA MET A 184 -4.34 -21.02 0.78
C MET A 184 -3.52 -20.36 -0.33
N ALA A 185 -4.11 -19.41 -1.08
CA ALA A 185 -3.39 -18.66 -2.11
C ALA A 185 -2.16 -17.96 -1.49
N GLU A 186 -2.38 -17.23 -0.40
CA GLU A 186 -1.35 -16.56 0.37
C GLU A 186 -0.29 -17.54 0.91
N SER A 187 -0.72 -18.66 1.50
CA SER A 187 0.19 -19.67 2.03
C SER A 187 1.12 -20.26 0.96
N ILE A 188 0.59 -20.53 -0.24
CA ILE A 188 1.36 -21.05 -1.37
C ILE A 188 2.28 -19.97 -1.92
N ALA A 189 1.76 -18.76 -2.19
CA ALA A 189 2.53 -17.65 -2.77
C ALA A 189 3.74 -17.31 -1.91
N ARG A 190 3.57 -17.30 -0.59
CA ARG A 190 4.64 -17.07 0.38
C ARG A 190 5.72 -18.16 0.36
N LYS A 191 5.35 -19.43 0.24
CA LYS A 191 6.30 -20.55 0.11
C LYS A 191 7.04 -20.52 -1.23
N VAL A 192 6.36 -20.11 -2.29
CA VAL A 192 6.96 -19.89 -3.60
C VAL A 192 7.99 -18.76 -3.51
N ALA A 193 7.65 -17.61 -2.91
CA ALA A 193 8.57 -16.50 -2.68
C ALA A 193 9.83 -16.93 -1.89
N MET A 194 9.66 -17.74 -0.84
CA MET A 194 10.80 -18.31 -0.10
C MET A 194 11.67 -19.21 -0.99
N SER A 195 11.06 -20.04 -1.83
CA SER A 195 11.77 -20.89 -2.79
C SER A 195 12.52 -20.08 -3.86
N TYR A 196 12.01 -18.89 -4.19
CA TYR A 196 12.60 -17.92 -5.12
C TYR A 196 13.66 -17.01 -4.46
N GLY A 197 14.05 -17.31 -3.22
CA GLY A 197 15.09 -16.57 -2.51
C GLY A 197 14.58 -15.33 -1.78
N GLY A 198 13.32 -15.34 -1.33
CA GLY A 198 12.78 -14.40 -0.35
C GLY A 198 11.67 -13.48 -0.87
N ILE A 199 11.57 -13.31 -2.19
CA ILE A 199 10.55 -12.48 -2.85
C ILE A 199 10.07 -13.14 -4.14
N SER A 200 8.90 -12.70 -4.60
CA SER A 200 8.33 -13.01 -5.90
C SER A 200 7.60 -11.80 -6.46
N TRP A 201 7.70 -11.61 -7.76
CA TRP A 201 6.90 -10.63 -8.49
C TRP A 201 5.63 -11.30 -8.98
N VAL A 202 4.48 -10.70 -8.70
CA VAL A 202 3.19 -11.32 -8.93
C VAL A 202 2.31 -10.52 -9.87
N ALA A 203 1.48 -11.22 -10.64
CA ALA A 203 0.27 -10.69 -11.25
C ALA A 203 -0.91 -11.42 -10.59
N THR A 204 -1.72 -10.68 -9.83
CA THR A 204 -2.77 -11.22 -8.95
C THR A 204 -4.08 -10.45 -9.16
N TYR A 205 -5.17 -10.89 -8.52
CA TYR A 205 -6.45 -10.19 -8.50
C TYR A 205 -6.98 -9.85 -9.91
N ALA A 206 -7.03 -10.87 -10.76
CA ALA A 206 -7.64 -10.77 -12.07
C ALA A 206 -9.15 -10.55 -11.92
N MET A 207 -9.67 -9.41 -12.37
CA MET A 207 -11.08 -9.06 -12.17
C MET A 207 -11.68 -8.24 -13.31
N SER A 208 -13.01 -8.14 -13.34
CA SER A 208 -13.73 -7.33 -14.33
C SER A 208 -13.74 -5.85 -13.98
N GLY A 209 -14.00 -4.96 -14.95
CA GLY A 209 -14.22 -3.54 -14.66
C GLY A 209 -15.43 -3.30 -13.74
N ALA A 210 -16.47 -4.12 -13.84
CA ALA A 210 -17.60 -4.09 -12.90
C ALA A 210 -17.17 -4.44 -11.46
N ASP A 211 -16.27 -5.42 -11.30
CA ASP A 211 -15.72 -5.78 -10.00
C ASP A 211 -14.82 -4.67 -9.42
N VAL A 212 -14.03 -3.99 -10.25
CA VAL A 212 -13.23 -2.82 -9.84
C VAL A 212 -14.13 -1.76 -9.22
N LYS A 213 -15.19 -1.35 -9.93
CA LYS A 213 -16.15 -0.34 -9.44
C LYS A 213 -16.86 -0.78 -8.16
N ARG A 214 -17.24 -2.06 -8.11
CA ARG A 214 -17.99 -2.62 -6.97
C ARG A 214 -17.12 -2.74 -5.73
N THR A 215 -15.88 -3.20 -5.87
CA THR A 215 -15.08 -3.73 -4.74
C THR A 215 -13.93 -2.85 -4.29
N SER A 216 -13.31 -2.08 -5.19
CA SER A 216 -12.12 -1.29 -4.86
C SER A 216 -12.41 -0.07 -3.98
N ILE A 217 -11.35 0.45 -3.36
CA ILE A 217 -11.35 1.81 -2.85
C ILE A 217 -11.02 2.74 -4.01
N LEU A 218 -11.99 3.57 -4.38
CA LEU A 218 -11.90 4.44 -5.55
C LEU A 218 -11.05 5.67 -5.23
N ASN A 219 -10.34 6.16 -6.24
CA ASN A 219 -9.51 7.36 -6.20
C ASN A 219 -8.38 7.34 -5.17
N SER A 220 -7.95 6.14 -4.75
CA SER A 220 -6.95 5.98 -3.69
C SER A 220 -5.59 6.52 -4.10
N GLN A 221 -5.23 6.45 -5.38
CA GLN A 221 -3.97 6.97 -5.90
C GLN A 221 -4.03 8.48 -6.07
N SER A 222 -5.19 9.05 -6.46
CA SER A 222 -5.42 10.49 -6.41
C SER A 222 -5.29 11.05 -4.98
N ILE A 223 -5.83 10.33 -3.99
CA ILE A 223 -5.67 10.70 -2.58
C ILE A 223 -4.19 10.70 -2.18
N ALA A 224 -3.45 9.63 -2.53
CA ALA A 224 -2.01 9.57 -2.31
C ALA A 224 -1.30 10.74 -3.00
N TRP A 225 -1.65 11.03 -4.25
CA TRP A 225 -1.08 12.13 -5.00
C TRP A 225 -1.25 13.49 -4.29
N ASP A 226 -2.46 13.77 -3.80
CA ASP A 226 -2.74 15.02 -3.09
C ASP A 226 -2.02 15.11 -1.73
N VAL A 227 -1.81 13.99 -1.05
CA VAL A 227 -0.97 13.93 0.16
C VAL A 227 0.48 14.25 -0.17
N GLY A 228 1.05 13.62 -1.20
CA GLY A 228 2.43 13.87 -1.62
C GLY A 228 2.67 15.30 -2.09
N LYS A 229 1.74 15.86 -2.89
CA LYS A 229 1.73 17.28 -3.28
C LYS A 229 1.78 18.19 -2.06
N ALA A 230 0.91 17.94 -1.07
CA ALA A 230 0.81 18.75 0.13
C ALA A 230 2.14 18.77 0.91
N VAL A 231 2.81 17.62 1.03
CA VAL A 231 4.12 17.53 1.70
C VAL A 231 5.20 18.26 0.91
N MET A 232 5.28 18.03 -0.40
CA MET A 232 6.30 18.68 -1.23
C MET A 232 6.13 20.20 -1.27
N GLU A 233 4.89 20.69 -1.28
CA GLU A 233 4.60 22.12 -1.20
C GLU A 233 4.91 22.67 0.20
N ALA A 234 4.60 21.94 1.26
CA ALA A 234 4.95 22.32 2.63
C ALA A 234 6.46 22.53 2.79
N ARG A 235 7.27 21.62 2.22
CA ARG A 235 8.74 21.72 2.24
C ARG A 235 9.23 23.00 1.54
N LYS A 236 8.66 23.34 0.38
CA LYS A 236 9.03 24.54 -0.39
C LYS A 236 8.61 25.83 0.30
N SER A 237 7.44 25.82 0.90
CA SER A 237 6.84 26.98 1.57
C SER A 237 7.18 27.07 3.07
N HIS A 238 8.03 26.17 3.59
CA HIS A 238 8.41 26.07 5.01
C HIS A 238 7.22 25.97 5.98
N ASN A 239 6.13 25.33 5.55
CA ASN A 239 4.99 25.00 6.39
C ASN A 239 5.20 23.64 7.07
N ASP A 240 4.52 23.38 8.18
CA ASP A 240 4.56 22.06 8.84
C ASP A 240 3.99 20.98 7.89
N PRO A 241 4.80 20.03 7.40
CA PRO A 241 4.35 19.02 6.45
C PRO A 241 3.33 18.05 7.07
N VAL A 242 3.41 17.78 8.37
CA VAL A 242 2.47 16.90 9.07
C VAL A 242 1.07 17.52 9.09
N GLU A 243 0.98 18.82 9.36
CA GLU A 243 -0.31 19.53 9.32
C GLU A 243 -0.87 19.62 7.90
N GLN A 244 0.00 19.76 6.88
CA GLN A 244 -0.45 19.74 5.48
C GLN A 244 -0.97 18.37 5.05
N ILE A 245 -0.38 17.25 5.53
CA ILE A 245 -0.92 15.90 5.30
C ILE A 245 -2.32 15.79 5.90
N LEU A 246 -2.51 16.19 7.16
CA LEU A 246 -3.82 16.12 7.83
C LEU A 246 -4.87 17.00 7.13
N THR A 247 -4.47 18.17 6.67
CA THR A 247 -5.34 19.08 5.91
C THR A 247 -5.72 18.47 4.56
N SER A 248 -4.75 17.88 3.84
CA SER A 248 -5.00 17.20 2.56
C SER A 248 -5.98 16.04 2.73
N ILE A 249 -5.77 15.18 3.73
CA ILE A 249 -6.67 14.06 4.07
C ILE A 249 -8.08 14.56 4.41
N LYS A 250 -8.19 15.64 5.18
CA LYS A 250 -9.49 16.24 5.51
C LYS A 250 -10.22 16.73 4.27
N ASN A 251 -9.51 17.34 3.32
CA ASN A 251 -10.11 17.87 2.12
C ASN A 251 -10.48 16.77 1.11
N THR A 252 -9.62 15.76 0.94
CA THR A 252 -9.80 14.71 -0.08
C THR A 252 -10.73 13.59 0.37
N ARG A 253 -10.71 13.23 1.65
CA ARG A 253 -11.49 12.11 2.20
C ARG A 253 -12.65 12.54 3.11
N ASN A 254 -12.77 13.84 3.44
CA ASN A 254 -13.76 14.35 4.39
C ASN A 254 -13.73 13.63 5.76
N ILE A 255 -12.51 13.29 6.22
CA ILE A 255 -12.26 12.65 7.52
C ILE A 255 -11.26 13.47 8.34
N GLN A 256 -11.31 13.34 9.65
CA GLN A 256 -10.34 13.98 10.53
C GLN A 256 -9.20 13.00 10.84
N GLY A 257 -7.98 13.33 10.40
CA GLY A 257 -6.76 12.69 10.92
C GLY A 257 -6.30 13.37 12.23
N HIS A 258 -5.45 12.68 12.98
CA HIS A 258 -5.03 13.12 14.32
C HIS A 258 -3.52 13.02 14.50
N ARG A 259 -2.85 14.13 14.82
CA ARG A 259 -1.49 14.12 15.35
C ARG A 259 -1.55 13.85 16.85
N VAL A 260 -0.95 12.75 17.30
CA VAL A 260 -1.15 12.25 18.67
C VAL A 260 0.12 12.19 19.51
N PHE A 261 1.30 12.22 18.89
CA PHE A 261 2.55 12.09 19.62
C PHE A 261 3.72 12.65 18.80
N ASN A 262 4.64 13.38 19.44
CA ASN A 262 5.94 13.70 18.89
C ASN A 262 7.01 13.06 19.77
N GLY A 263 7.91 12.28 19.19
CA GLY A 263 8.89 11.56 20.00
C GLY A 263 10.13 11.12 19.25
N LYS A 264 11.03 10.49 20.01
CA LYS A 264 12.26 9.88 19.53
C LYS A 264 12.23 8.39 19.81
N ILE A 265 12.58 7.55 18.83
CA ILE A 265 12.72 6.11 19.02
C ILE A 265 13.85 5.83 20.01
N VAL A 266 13.56 5.07 21.06
CA VAL A 266 14.53 4.69 22.12
C VAL A 266 14.71 3.19 22.30
N ASP A 267 13.80 2.37 21.78
CA ASP A 267 13.97 0.92 21.77
C ASP A 267 13.25 0.32 20.56
N ILE A 268 13.84 -0.73 20.00
CA ILE A 268 13.31 -1.49 18.87
C ILE A 268 13.53 -2.96 19.18
N GLN A 269 12.44 -3.68 19.39
CA GLN A 269 12.43 -5.13 19.55
C GLN A 269 11.89 -5.71 18.25
N ARG A 270 12.75 -6.34 17.46
CA ARG A 270 12.40 -6.84 16.13
C ARG A 270 12.84 -8.29 15.97
N GLU A 271 11.90 -9.11 15.55
CA GLU A 271 12.15 -10.45 15.05
C GLU A 271 12.06 -10.42 13.53
N PHE A 272 13.15 -10.76 12.85
CA PHE A 272 13.19 -10.81 11.40
C PHE A 272 12.50 -12.08 10.88
N GLY A 273 11.91 -11.96 9.69
CA GLY A 273 11.20 -13.05 9.03
C GLY A 273 12.09 -14.26 8.78
N GLY A 274 11.63 -15.41 9.28
CA GLY A 274 12.13 -16.75 8.95
C GLY A 274 10.95 -17.73 8.84
N GLU A 275 11.21 -19.03 8.72
CA GLU A 275 10.14 -20.05 8.64
C GLU A 275 9.15 -19.96 9.81
N MET A 276 9.66 -19.69 11.03
CA MET A 276 8.83 -19.60 12.24
C MET A 276 7.83 -18.44 12.22
N ASN A 277 8.15 -17.35 11.53
CA ASN A 277 7.30 -16.14 11.45
C ASN A 277 6.66 -15.98 10.06
N LYS A 278 6.60 -17.05 9.25
CA LYS A 278 6.07 -17.02 7.87
C LYS A 278 6.71 -15.91 7.01
N GLY A 279 7.99 -15.58 7.24
CA GLY A 279 8.68 -14.51 6.52
C GLY A 279 8.26 -13.06 6.90
N PHE A 280 7.43 -12.85 7.93
CA PHE A 280 7.07 -11.53 8.42
C PHE A 280 8.11 -10.95 9.39
N SER A 281 8.33 -9.63 9.31
CA SER A 281 9.03 -8.90 10.37
C SER A 281 8.03 -8.43 11.41
N LEU A 282 8.14 -8.89 12.65
CA LEU A 282 7.24 -8.52 13.74
C LEU A 282 8.00 -7.95 14.94
N GLY A 283 7.34 -7.10 15.72
CA GLY A 283 8.01 -6.51 16.86
C GLY A 283 7.28 -5.35 17.52
N LYS A 284 8.03 -4.66 18.38
CA LYS A 284 7.61 -3.47 19.11
C LYS A 284 8.62 -2.34 18.98
N VAL A 285 8.12 -1.11 18.90
CA VAL A 285 8.90 0.13 18.96
C VAL A 285 8.47 0.95 20.16
N ILE A 286 9.44 1.52 20.88
CA ILE A 286 9.19 2.45 21.97
C ILE A 286 9.74 3.83 21.59
N MET A 287 8.92 4.86 21.75
CA MET A 287 9.30 6.25 21.56
C MET A 287 9.12 7.04 22.86
N GLU A 288 10.12 7.86 23.18
CA GLU A 288 10.03 8.86 24.26
C GLU A 288 9.58 10.20 23.69
N GLY A 289 8.63 10.84 24.36
CA GLY A 289 8.07 12.09 23.90
C GLY A 289 9.08 13.24 23.96
N ILE A 290 8.97 14.14 22.97
CA ILE A 290 9.75 15.37 22.86
C ILE A 290 8.81 16.57 22.82
N GLY A 291 9.34 17.77 23.07
CA GLY A 291 8.53 19.00 23.10
C GLY A 291 7.36 18.87 24.09
N ASP A 292 6.15 19.10 23.61
CA ASP A 292 4.92 19.04 24.40
C ASP A 292 4.56 17.61 24.88
N CYS A 293 5.14 16.59 24.26
CA CYS A 293 4.97 15.19 24.68
C CYS A 293 6.03 14.75 25.72
N LYS A 294 6.92 15.63 26.19
CA LYS A 294 8.01 15.26 27.09
C LYS A 294 7.48 14.60 28.37
N GLY A 295 8.04 13.43 28.69
CA GLY A 295 7.63 12.62 29.84
C GLY A 295 6.56 11.58 29.53
N GLN A 296 5.95 11.63 28.34
CA GLN A 296 5.06 10.59 27.82
C GLN A 296 5.86 9.54 27.05
N ARG A 297 5.29 8.34 26.91
CA ARG A 297 5.88 7.20 26.20
C ARG A 297 4.86 6.60 25.23
N ALA A 298 5.27 6.42 23.97
CA ALA A 298 4.49 5.70 22.97
C ALA A 298 5.07 4.30 22.73
N GLU A 299 4.19 3.32 22.59
CA GLU A 299 4.51 1.94 22.21
C GLU A 299 3.72 1.55 20.97
N LEU A 300 4.42 1.05 19.95
CA LEU A 300 3.83 0.57 18.71
C LEU A 300 4.12 -0.90 18.50
N ASP A 301 3.09 -1.68 18.18
CA ASP A 301 3.23 -3.06 17.73
C ASP A 301 3.18 -3.08 16.18
N PHE A 302 3.99 -3.91 15.54
CA PHE A 302 4.03 -4.02 14.06
C PHE A 302 4.22 -5.46 13.56
N GLN A 303 3.68 -5.74 12.37
CA GLN A 303 3.96 -6.93 11.55
C GLN A 303 4.03 -6.45 10.08
N ASN A 304 5.24 -6.15 9.59
CA ASN A 304 5.53 -5.35 8.39
C ASN A 304 4.94 -3.92 8.41
N GLU A 305 3.70 -3.76 8.85
CA GLU A 305 2.99 -2.49 9.02
C GLU A 305 2.72 -2.19 10.50
N TRP A 306 2.56 -0.91 10.84
CA TRP A 306 2.12 -0.46 12.16
C TRP A 306 0.68 -0.95 12.44
N LEU A 307 0.51 -1.69 13.53
CA LEU A 307 -0.78 -2.33 13.87
C LEU A 307 -1.51 -1.62 14.99
N ASN A 308 -0.81 -1.33 16.10
CA ASN A 308 -1.41 -0.72 17.29
C ASN A 308 -0.52 0.37 17.85
N LEU A 309 -1.14 1.37 18.48
CA LEU A 309 -0.46 2.43 19.22
C LEU A 309 -1.04 2.55 20.63
N ARG A 310 -0.15 2.54 21.63
CA ARG A 310 -0.46 2.96 23.00
C ARG A 310 0.39 4.18 23.37
N VAL A 311 -0.18 5.16 24.06
CA VAL A 311 0.56 6.26 24.69
C VAL A 311 0.23 6.26 26.17
N ASP A 312 1.25 6.14 27.02
CA ASP A 312 1.13 5.97 28.48
C ASP A 312 0.13 4.87 28.87
N ASN A 313 0.22 3.72 28.18
CA ASN A 313 -0.67 2.56 28.30
C ASN A 313 -2.11 2.77 27.83
N GLU A 314 -2.49 3.95 27.34
CA GLU A 314 -3.79 4.18 26.73
C GLU A 314 -3.75 3.82 25.25
N LEU A 315 -4.67 2.95 24.82
CA LEU A 315 -4.84 2.60 23.41
C LEU A 315 -5.32 3.81 22.60
N LYS A 316 -4.54 4.20 21.59
CA LYS A 316 -4.82 5.36 20.72
C LYS A 316 -5.24 4.96 19.32
N CYS A 317 -4.72 3.85 18.79
CA CYS A 317 -5.07 3.35 17.46
C CYS A 317 -4.94 1.83 17.40
N VAL A 318 -5.77 1.21 16.57
CA VAL A 318 -5.77 -0.21 16.27
C VAL A 318 -6.10 -0.43 14.80
N THR A 319 -5.50 -1.44 14.18
CA THR A 319 -5.85 -1.89 12.83
C THR A 319 -7.38 -2.13 12.70
N PRO A 320 -8.03 -1.78 11.58
CA PRO A 320 -7.50 -1.32 10.30
C PRO A 320 -7.17 0.18 10.20
N ASP A 321 -7.30 0.98 11.27
CA ASP A 321 -6.94 2.39 11.17
C ASP A 321 -5.44 2.57 10.97
N LEU A 322 -5.08 3.62 10.23
CA LEU A 322 -3.71 3.85 9.79
C LEU A 322 -2.94 4.52 10.92
N ILE A 323 -1.71 4.06 11.11
CA ILE A 323 -0.70 4.72 11.93
C ILE A 323 0.46 5.06 11.00
N ALA A 324 0.90 6.32 10.98
CA ALA A 324 2.10 6.72 10.28
C ALA A 324 3.03 7.46 11.24
N ILE A 325 4.32 7.11 11.21
CA ILE A 325 5.38 7.85 11.88
C ILE A 325 6.06 8.67 10.79
N LEU A 326 6.09 9.99 10.95
CA LEU A 326 6.63 10.92 9.96
C LEU A 326 7.79 11.69 10.55
N ASP A 327 8.89 11.83 9.82
CA ASP A 327 9.95 12.76 10.20
C ASP A 327 9.34 14.18 10.36
N ILE A 328 9.66 14.83 11.48
CA ILE A 328 8.96 16.04 11.92
C ILE A 328 9.23 17.23 10.98
N GLU A 329 10.41 17.27 10.36
CA GLU A 329 10.85 18.39 9.53
C GLU A 329 10.47 18.18 8.07
N THR A 330 10.57 16.95 7.58
CA THR A 330 10.40 16.63 6.17
C THR A 330 9.03 16.04 5.85
N GLY A 331 8.36 15.40 6.80
CA GLY A 331 7.15 14.62 6.55
C GLY A 331 7.40 13.31 5.80
N GLU A 332 8.66 12.88 5.66
CA GLU A 332 9.00 11.55 5.13
C GLU A 332 8.52 10.45 6.09
N PRO A 333 7.94 9.35 5.59
CA PRO A 333 7.50 8.26 6.44
C PRO A 333 8.68 7.44 6.99
N ILE A 334 8.71 7.24 8.29
CA ILE A 334 9.61 6.29 8.97
C ILE A 334 8.95 4.92 8.91
N ARG A 335 9.43 4.08 7.99
CA ARG A 335 8.94 2.73 7.76
C ARG A 335 9.54 1.71 8.74
N THR A 336 8.89 0.56 8.88
CA THR A 336 9.29 -0.52 9.80
C THR A 336 10.61 -1.18 9.38
N ASP A 337 10.97 -1.13 8.10
CA ASP A 337 12.19 -1.68 7.55
C ASP A 337 13.43 -0.81 7.81
N ILE A 338 13.28 0.52 7.81
CA ILE A 338 14.39 1.50 7.92
C ILE A 338 14.48 2.24 9.26
N MET A 339 13.53 2.04 10.18
CA MET A 339 13.55 2.68 11.50
C MET A 339 14.84 2.42 12.29
N LYS A 340 15.33 3.43 13.01
CA LYS A 340 16.56 3.34 13.82
C LYS A 340 16.41 4.06 15.16
N TYR A 341 17.18 3.61 16.14
CA TYR A 341 17.32 4.33 17.41
C TYR A 341 17.69 5.79 17.15
N GLY A 342 17.03 6.70 17.87
CA GLY A 342 17.29 8.13 17.78
C GLY A 342 16.53 8.88 16.70
N TYR A 343 15.85 8.18 15.77
CA TYR A 343 14.97 8.83 14.80
C TYR A 343 13.85 9.57 15.52
N ARG A 344 13.54 10.78 15.05
CA ARG A 344 12.49 11.64 15.61
C ARG A 344 11.32 11.66 14.67
N GLY A 345 10.12 11.45 15.19
CA GLY A 345 8.92 11.38 14.38
C GLY A 345 7.68 11.91 15.09
N SER A 346 6.77 12.41 14.27
CA SER A 346 5.39 12.71 14.61
C SER A 346 4.52 11.51 14.25
N ILE A 347 3.72 11.03 15.19
CA ILE A 347 2.74 9.97 14.96
C ILE A 347 1.41 10.61 14.58
N ILE A 348 0.92 10.27 13.38
CA ILE A 348 -0.43 10.59 12.95
C ILE A 348 -1.29 9.34 12.83
N LEU A 349 -2.58 9.51 13.08
CA LEU A 349 -3.60 8.48 12.96
C LEU A 349 -4.63 8.90 11.92
N ILE A 350 -5.01 7.98 11.05
CA ILE A 350 -5.98 8.25 9.98
C ILE A 350 -7.04 7.15 9.97
N PRO A 351 -8.34 7.50 9.97
CA PRO A 351 -9.41 6.55 9.74
C PRO A 351 -9.19 5.65 8.52
N ALA A 352 -9.35 4.33 8.69
CA ALA A 352 -9.44 3.39 7.58
C ALA A 352 -10.63 3.75 6.67
N HIS A 353 -10.53 3.39 5.40
CA HIS A 353 -11.67 3.51 4.50
C HIS A 353 -12.84 2.63 4.99
N GLU A 354 -14.09 3.06 4.80
CA GLU A 354 -15.28 2.35 5.31
C GLU A 354 -15.37 0.90 4.83
N ARG A 355 -14.92 0.62 3.59
CA ARG A 355 -14.82 -0.72 3.02
C ARG A 355 -13.95 -1.67 3.85
N MET A 356 -12.98 -1.13 4.59
CA MET A 356 -12.10 -1.88 5.49
C MET A 356 -12.75 -2.11 6.87
N ARG A 357 -13.81 -1.39 7.21
CA ARG A 357 -14.43 -1.45 8.55
C ARG A 357 -15.68 -2.33 8.59
N THR A 358 -15.92 -3.12 7.55
CA THR A 358 -17.01 -4.11 7.49
C THR A 358 -16.77 -5.26 8.46
N GLU A 359 -17.80 -6.00 8.83
CA GLU A 359 -17.67 -7.18 9.70
C GLU A 359 -16.61 -8.17 9.16
N LYS A 360 -16.73 -8.55 7.88
CA LYS A 360 -15.75 -9.41 7.22
C LYS A 360 -14.35 -8.78 7.13
N GLY A 361 -14.26 -7.46 6.97
CA GLY A 361 -12.97 -6.75 7.05
C GLY A 361 -12.31 -6.88 8.42
N LEU A 362 -13.07 -6.68 9.49
CA LEU A 362 -12.58 -6.79 10.87
C LEU A 362 -12.21 -8.24 11.24
N GLU A 363 -12.88 -9.23 10.66
CA GLU A 363 -12.49 -10.64 10.76
C GLU A 363 -11.15 -10.91 10.05
N THR A 364 -10.93 -10.34 8.87
CA THR A 364 -9.75 -10.62 8.03
C THR A 364 -8.50 -9.85 8.46
N PHE A 365 -8.63 -8.61 8.94
CA PHE A 365 -7.48 -7.74 9.24
C PHE A 365 -7.72 -6.79 10.43
N GLY A 366 -8.71 -7.10 11.27
CA GLY A 366 -8.89 -6.47 12.57
C GLY A 366 -7.91 -7.01 13.63
N PRO A 367 -7.93 -6.44 14.85
CA PRO A 367 -6.94 -6.74 15.88
C PRO A 367 -6.93 -8.22 16.29
N ARG A 368 -8.08 -8.89 16.29
CA ARG A 368 -8.17 -10.32 16.63
C ARG A 368 -7.45 -11.22 15.63
N TYR A 369 -7.42 -10.87 14.34
CA TYR A 369 -6.68 -11.62 13.32
C TYR A 369 -5.18 -11.65 13.66
N PHE A 370 -4.65 -10.51 14.09
CA PHE A 370 -3.26 -10.36 14.53
C PHE A 370 -2.98 -10.89 15.95
N GLY A 371 -3.94 -11.59 16.56
CA GLY A 371 -3.77 -12.23 17.86
C GLY A 371 -3.95 -11.32 19.08
N TYR A 372 -4.48 -10.11 18.91
CA TYR A 372 -4.79 -9.23 20.03
C TYR A 372 -6.13 -9.60 20.70
N ASP A 373 -6.22 -9.40 22.01
CA ASP A 373 -7.35 -9.80 22.86
C ASP A 373 -8.45 -8.73 23.01
N PHE A 374 -8.41 -7.68 22.18
CA PHE A 374 -9.37 -6.58 22.17
C PHE A 374 -10.04 -6.38 20.81
N ASP A 375 -11.22 -5.75 20.84
CA ASP A 375 -12.00 -5.45 19.64
C ASP A 375 -11.58 -4.14 18.97
N TYR A 376 -11.90 -4.02 17.68
CA TYR A 376 -11.69 -2.79 16.94
C TYR A 376 -12.53 -1.64 17.51
N VAL A 377 -11.86 -0.53 17.82
CA VAL A 377 -12.51 0.74 18.15
C VAL A 377 -12.00 1.79 17.18
N PRO A 378 -12.88 2.40 16.36
CA PRO A 378 -12.48 3.44 15.43
C PRO A 378 -11.72 4.57 16.11
N VAL A 379 -10.66 5.04 15.47
CA VAL A 379 -9.77 6.09 15.98
C VAL A 379 -10.53 7.36 16.36
N GLU A 380 -11.56 7.73 15.60
CA GLU A 380 -12.38 8.91 15.86
C GLU A 380 -13.06 8.81 17.24
N LYS A 381 -13.46 7.60 17.65
CA LYS A 381 -14.04 7.34 18.98
C LYS A 381 -12.96 7.35 20.07
N LEU A 382 -11.78 6.80 19.79
CA LEU A 382 -10.65 6.80 20.74
C LEU A 382 -10.18 8.24 21.03
N MET A 383 -10.13 9.10 20.01
CA MET A 383 -9.72 10.49 20.13
C MET A 383 -10.80 11.37 20.78
N ALA A 384 -12.08 11.13 20.48
CA ALA A 384 -13.18 11.90 21.09
C ALA A 384 -13.25 11.74 22.62
N LYS A 385 -12.93 10.54 23.15
CA LYS A 385 -12.90 10.28 24.60
C LYS A 385 -11.87 11.11 25.36
N GLN A 386 -10.87 11.67 24.67
CA GLN A 386 -9.76 12.42 25.28
C GLN A 386 -9.95 13.93 25.22
N GLY A 387 -10.83 14.44 24.34
CA GLY A 387 -11.23 15.84 24.28
C GLY A 387 -12.20 16.28 25.38
N VAL A 388 -12.62 15.34 26.25
CA VAL A 388 -13.41 15.62 27.46
C VAL A 388 -12.45 15.62 28.65
N LYS A 389 -11.66 16.68 28.81
CA LYS A 389 -10.95 17.00 30.05
C LYS A 389 -11.10 18.48 30.37
#